data_AF-A0A2V9DMS8-F1
#
_entry.id   AF-A0A2V9DMS8-F1
#
_cell.length_a   1.000
_cell.length_b   1.000
_cell.length_c   1.000
_cell.angle_alpha   90.00
_cell.angle_beta   90.00
_cell.angle_gamma   90.00
#
_symmetry.space_group_name_H-M   'P 1'
#
loop_
_entity.id
_entity.type
_entity.pdbx_description
1 polymer ?
#
loop_
_entity_poly.entity_id
_entity_poly.type
_entity_poly.pdbx_seq_one_letter_code
_entity_poly.pdbx_strand_id
1 'polypeptide(L)'
;MVSTKRARWLILVLLVVLGALLAAATLSAQTLREDSLKGMKWRLIGPFRGGRVLAVAGVPSDPNVYYFGAVAGGVWKSANGGLTWTPMFEKESVSSIGSIAVAPSDPNVIYVGTGEACIRGNISFGDGVYKSVDAGKTWKNIGL
;
A
#
# COMPACT_ATOMS: atom_id res chain seq x y z
N MET A 1 27.93 65.24 0.73
CA MET A 1 28.55 63.91 0.91
C MET A 1 27.89 63.24 2.12
N VAL A 2 26.84 62.45 1.91
CA VAL A 2 26.16 61.75 3.02
C VAL A 2 27.14 60.72 3.59
N SER A 3 27.43 60.82 4.89
CA SER A 3 28.39 59.96 5.59
C SER A 3 28.01 58.48 5.43
N THR A 4 28.91 57.69 4.85
CA THR A 4 28.75 56.24 4.63
C THR A 4 28.47 55.46 5.93
N LYS A 5 28.86 56.01 7.08
CA LYS A 5 28.54 55.47 8.40
C LYS A 5 27.04 55.55 8.72
N ARG A 6 26.36 56.64 8.33
CA ARG A 6 24.90 56.79 8.53
C ARG A 6 24.11 55.81 7.66
N ALA A 7 24.53 55.62 6.41
CA ALA A 7 23.91 54.63 5.51
C ALA A 7 24.05 53.19 6.03
N ARG A 8 25.25 52.81 6.51
CA ARG A 8 25.49 51.47 7.09
C ARG A 8 24.68 51.24 8.36
N TRP A 9 24.56 52.26 9.22
CA TRP A 9 23.79 52.16 10.45
C TRP A 9 22.28 52.01 10.17
N LEU A 10 21.74 52.77 9.21
CA LEU A 10 20.35 52.64 8.78
C LEU A 10 20.03 51.26 8.18
N ILE A 11 20.94 50.69 7.37
CA ILE A 11 20.78 49.34 6.82
C ILE A 11 20.79 48.29 7.93
N LEU A 12 21.66 48.42 8.92
CA LEU A 12 21.73 47.51 10.06
C LEU A 12 20.45 47.56 10.90
N VAL A 13 19.93 48.76 11.15
CA VAL A 13 18.63 48.93 11.84
C VAL A 13 17.51 48.31 11.04
N LEU A 14 17.46 48.53 9.72
CA LEU A 14 16.47 47.92 8.83
C LEU A 14 16.53 46.38 8.85
N LEU A 15 17.72 45.79 8.82
CA LEU A 15 17.89 44.34 8.87
C LEU A 15 17.49 43.75 10.22
N VAL A 16 17.79 44.44 11.33
CA VAL A 16 17.37 44.02 12.67
C VAL A 16 15.85 44.12 12.82
N VAL A 17 15.24 45.19 12.31
CA VAL A 17 13.78 45.36 12.31
C VAL A 17 13.12 44.29 11.43
N LEU A 18 13.65 44.01 10.24
CA LEU A 18 13.13 42.97 9.35
C LEU A 18 13.27 41.57 9.97
N GLY A 19 14.40 41.28 10.61
CA GLY A 19 14.62 40.02 11.33
C GLY A 19 13.67 39.85 12.51
N ALA A 20 13.42 40.92 13.28
CA ALA A 20 12.45 40.91 14.37
C ALA A 20 11.01 40.73 13.87
N LEU A 21 10.64 41.36 12.74
CA LEU A 21 9.33 41.19 12.12
C LEU A 21 9.11 39.77 11.58
N LEU A 22 10.14 39.15 11.00
CA LEU A 22 10.09 37.76 10.54
C LEU A 22 10.03 36.76 11.71
N ALA A 23 10.74 37.02 12.80
CA ALA A 23 10.69 36.19 14.00
C ALA A 23 9.38 36.33 14.79
N ALA A 24 8.72 37.51 14.70
CA ALA A 24 7.41 37.77 15.30
C ALA A 24 6.24 37.30 14.42
N ALA A 25 6.50 36.85 13.19
CA ALA A 25 5.47 36.27 12.34
C ALA A 25 5.04 34.93 12.93
N THR A 26 3.82 34.89 13.46
CA THR A 26 3.22 33.65 13.95
C THR A 26 2.88 32.77 12.75
N LEU A 27 3.64 31.68 12.58
CA LEU A 27 3.27 30.61 11.67
C LEU A 27 2.04 29.91 12.26
N SER A 28 0.86 30.23 11.73
CA SER A 28 -0.35 29.50 12.04
C SER A 28 -0.48 28.32 11.10
N ALA A 29 -0.59 27.11 11.65
CA ALA A 29 -0.97 25.95 10.86
C ALA A 29 -2.42 26.12 10.37
N GLN A 30 -2.69 25.75 9.13
CA GLN A 30 -4.06 25.72 8.64
C GLN A 30 -4.87 24.72 9.47
N THR A 31 -5.96 25.18 10.06
CA THR A 31 -6.94 24.32 10.71
C THR A 31 -7.96 23.87 9.67
N LEU A 32 -8.11 22.56 9.50
CA LEU A 32 -9.18 22.00 8.67
C LEU A 32 -10.52 22.30 9.33
N ARG A 33 -11.38 23.04 8.65
CA ARG A 33 -12.76 23.29 9.09
C ARG A 33 -13.51 21.96 9.07
N GLU A 34 -14.19 21.59 10.15
CA GLU A 34 -14.94 20.34 10.23
C GLU A 34 -15.98 20.19 9.10
N ASP A 35 -16.59 21.32 8.69
CA ASP A 35 -17.50 21.39 7.54
C ASP A 35 -16.88 20.94 6.21
N SER A 36 -15.57 21.12 6.04
CA SER A 36 -14.87 20.70 4.82
C SER A 36 -14.80 19.18 4.67
N LEU A 37 -15.00 18.43 5.76
CA LEU A 37 -14.96 16.97 5.78
C LEU A 37 -16.37 16.35 5.64
N LYS A 38 -17.45 17.15 5.75
CA LYS A 38 -18.84 16.66 5.73
C LYS A 38 -19.22 15.90 4.44
N GLY A 39 -18.58 16.21 3.33
CA GLY A 39 -18.78 15.52 2.04
C GLY A 39 -17.94 14.25 1.88
N MET A 40 -16.98 13.99 2.77
CA MET A 40 -16.11 12.83 2.68
C MET A 40 -16.82 11.58 3.22
N LYS A 41 -16.71 10.49 2.46
CA LYS A 41 -17.26 9.19 2.84
C LYS A 41 -16.15 8.28 3.29
N TRP A 42 -16.32 7.67 4.46
CA TRP A 42 -15.48 6.54 4.86
C TRP A 42 -15.64 5.42 3.85
N ARG A 43 -14.52 4.81 3.47
CA ARG A 43 -14.48 3.62 2.64
C ARG A 43 -13.52 2.63 3.22
N LEU A 44 -13.74 1.36 2.92
CA LEU A 44 -12.78 0.32 3.22
C LEU A 44 -11.49 0.57 2.42
N ILE A 45 -10.34 0.44 3.07
CA ILE A 45 -9.03 0.35 2.42
C ILE A 45 -8.60 -1.10 2.56
N GLY A 46 -8.40 -1.79 1.44
CA GLY A 46 -8.05 -3.20 1.45
C GLY A 46 -9.23 -4.14 1.13
N PRO A 47 -9.01 -5.46 1.23
CA PRO A 47 -10.04 -6.48 1.06
C PRO A 47 -11.08 -6.46 2.21
N PHE A 48 -12.36 -6.58 1.87
CA PHE A 48 -13.41 -6.76 2.88
C PHE A 48 -13.20 -8.11 3.59
N ARG A 49 -12.86 -8.07 4.89
CA ARG A 49 -12.42 -9.22 5.70
C ARG A 49 -11.04 -9.77 5.32
N GLY A 50 -10.04 -8.89 5.17
CA GLY A 50 -8.66 -9.23 4.81
C GLY A 50 -7.90 -10.27 5.65
N GLY A 51 -8.44 -10.66 6.81
CA GLY A 51 -7.98 -11.83 7.56
C GLY A 51 -6.47 -11.88 7.82
N ARG A 52 -5.95 -13.09 7.99
CA ARG A 52 -4.52 -13.36 8.15
C ARG A 52 -3.89 -13.56 6.78
N VAL A 53 -2.76 -12.91 6.54
CA VAL A 53 -1.97 -12.99 5.28
C VAL A 53 -0.60 -13.56 5.59
N LEU A 54 -0.15 -14.53 4.80
CA LEU A 54 1.19 -15.12 4.93
C LEU A 54 2.07 -14.90 3.70
N ALA A 55 1.47 -14.57 2.56
CA ALA A 55 2.19 -14.46 1.31
C ALA A 55 1.77 -13.19 0.57
N VAL A 56 2.74 -12.48 -0.01
CA VAL A 56 2.52 -11.29 -0.85
C VAL A 56 3.48 -11.33 -2.04
N ALA A 57 3.01 -10.86 -3.20
CA ALA A 57 3.85 -10.67 -4.37
C ALA A 57 3.39 -9.42 -5.14
N GLY A 58 4.35 -8.63 -5.63
CA GLY A 58 4.10 -7.54 -6.57
C GLY A 58 4.49 -7.92 -7.99
N VAL A 59 4.06 -7.13 -8.96
CA VAL A 59 4.49 -7.23 -10.36
C VAL A 59 5.57 -6.18 -10.62
N PRO A 60 6.83 -6.56 -10.91
CA PRO A 60 7.92 -5.59 -11.09
C PRO A 60 7.69 -4.56 -12.20
N SER A 61 6.98 -4.95 -13.26
CA SER A 61 6.66 -4.08 -14.39
C SER A 61 5.45 -3.16 -14.15
N ASP A 62 4.68 -3.37 -13.07
CA ASP A 62 3.50 -2.56 -12.76
C ASP A 62 3.35 -2.35 -11.24
N PRO A 63 3.73 -1.17 -10.72
CA PRO A 63 3.67 -0.86 -9.29
C PRO A 63 2.23 -0.70 -8.76
N ASN A 64 1.19 -0.91 -9.58
CA ASN A 64 -0.20 -0.90 -9.10
C ASN A 64 -0.75 -2.31 -8.90
N VAL A 65 -0.04 -3.34 -9.35
CA VAL A 65 -0.53 -4.73 -9.31
C VAL A 65 0.17 -5.52 -8.21
N TYR A 66 -0.65 -6.04 -7.30
CA TYR A 66 -0.22 -6.81 -6.15
C TYR A 66 -1.13 -8.00 -5.93
N TYR A 67 -0.57 -9.04 -5.34
CA TYR A 67 -1.28 -10.23 -4.92
C TYR A 67 -0.97 -10.52 -3.46
N PHE A 68 -1.93 -11.06 -2.74
CA PHE A 68 -1.68 -11.69 -1.45
C PHE A 68 -2.39 -13.02 -1.33
N GLY A 69 -1.80 -13.92 -0.55
CA GLY A 69 -2.36 -15.19 -0.12
C GLY A 69 -2.85 -15.09 1.32
N ALA A 70 -4.14 -15.32 1.52
CA ALA A 70 -4.76 -15.37 2.83
C ALA A 70 -4.81 -16.79 3.39
N VAL A 71 -4.80 -16.88 4.72
CA VAL A 71 -5.15 -18.11 5.42
C VAL A 71 -6.66 -18.27 5.41
N ALA A 72 -7.12 -19.43 4.93
CA ALA A 72 -8.53 -19.74 4.73
C ALA A 72 -9.31 -18.66 3.94
N GLY A 73 -8.63 -17.95 3.02
CA GLY A 73 -9.19 -16.81 2.30
C GLY A 73 -8.77 -16.69 0.84
N GLY A 74 -7.95 -17.63 0.33
CA GLY A 74 -7.55 -17.72 -1.06
C GLY A 74 -6.56 -16.63 -1.50
N VAL A 75 -6.44 -16.47 -2.81
CA VAL A 75 -5.62 -15.45 -3.46
C VAL A 75 -6.47 -14.22 -3.75
N TRP A 76 -5.89 -13.05 -3.50
CA TRP A 76 -6.49 -11.76 -3.83
C TRP A 76 -5.56 -10.95 -4.70
N LYS A 77 -6.14 -10.15 -5.58
CA LYS A 77 -5.42 -9.24 -6.50
C LYS A 77 -5.89 -7.81 -6.30
N SER A 78 -4.95 -6.88 -6.28
CA SER A 78 -5.21 -5.46 -6.54
C SER A 78 -4.58 -5.06 -7.87
N ALA A 79 -5.22 -4.12 -8.56
CA ALA A 79 -4.72 -3.50 -9.80
C ALA A 79 -4.66 -1.97 -9.70
N ASN A 80 -4.79 -1.43 -8.48
CA ASN A 80 -4.85 0.01 -8.23
C ASN A 80 -4.15 0.39 -6.93
N GLY A 81 -2.98 -0.21 -6.66
CA GLY A 81 -2.16 0.21 -5.52
C GLY A 81 -2.70 -0.23 -4.17
N GLY A 82 -3.48 -1.31 -4.11
CA GLY A 82 -4.08 -1.82 -2.88
C GLY A 82 -5.36 -1.10 -2.45
N LEU A 83 -5.91 -0.20 -3.29
CA LEU A 83 -7.14 0.52 -2.99
C LEU A 83 -8.38 -0.39 -3.01
N THR A 84 -8.45 -1.30 -3.98
CA THR A 84 -9.48 -2.34 -4.08
C THR A 84 -8.85 -3.69 -4.35
N TRP A 85 -9.54 -4.75 -3.93
CA TRP A 85 -9.07 -6.12 -4.03
C TRP A 85 -10.17 -7.03 -4.59
N THR A 86 -9.77 -7.92 -5.50
CA THR A 86 -10.65 -8.90 -6.15
C THR A 86 -10.19 -10.30 -5.73
N PRO A 87 -11.12 -11.18 -5.29
CA PRO A 87 -10.78 -12.57 -5.01
C PRO A 87 -10.49 -13.30 -6.33
N MET A 88 -9.43 -14.11 -6.34
CA MET A 88 -8.92 -14.78 -7.53
C MET A 88 -8.97 -16.32 -7.42
N PHE A 89 -9.31 -16.87 -6.25
CA PHE A 89 -9.15 -18.30 -5.94
C PHE A 89 -10.44 -18.93 -5.38
N GLU A 90 -11.61 -18.45 -5.82
CA GLU A 90 -12.91 -18.85 -5.25
C GLU A 90 -13.41 -20.22 -5.74
N LYS A 91 -12.81 -20.77 -6.79
CA LYS A 91 -13.28 -21.98 -7.46
C LYS A 91 -12.57 -23.25 -6.98
N GLU A 92 -11.54 -23.10 -6.17
CA GLU A 92 -10.68 -24.20 -5.76
C GLU A 92 -11.12 -24.79 -4.41
N SER A 93 -10.82 -26.07 -4.20
CA SER A 93 -11.21 -26.83 -2.99
C SER A 93 -10.44 -26.43 -1.73
N VAL A 94 -9.30 -25.76 -1.88
CA VAL A 94 -8.46 -25.27 -0.80
C VAL A 94 -8.51 -23.76 -0.74
N SER A 95 -8.38 -23.21 0.46
CA SER A 95 -8.47 -21.76 0.68
C SER A 95 -7.26 -21.18 1.42
N SER A 96 -6.36 -21.99 1.96
CA SER A 96 -5.15 -21.46 2.59
C SER A 96 -4.02 -21.33 1.61
N ILE A 97 -3.43 -20.14 1.55
CA ILE A 97 -2.32 -19.81 0.66
C ILE A 97 -1.12 -19.38 1.51
N GLY A 98 -0.09 -20.21 1.51
CA GLY A 98 1.12 -20.02 2.30
C GLY A 98 2.27 -19.40 1.51
N SER A 99 2.20 -19.44 0.18
CA SER A 99 3.21 -18.85 -0.70
C SER A 99 2.60 -18.36 -2.02
N ILE A 100 3.19 -17.31 -2.58
CA ILE A 100 2.81 -16.75 -3.88
C ILE A 100 4.04 -16.20 -4.59
N ALA A 101 4.15 -16.45 -5.89
CA ALA A 101 5.20 -15.91 -6.74
C ALA A 101 4.65 -15.56 -8.13
N VAL A 102 5.01 -14.38 -8.63
CA VAL A 102 4.76 -13.96 -10.02
C VAL A 102 6.03 -14.22 -10.82
N ALA A 103 5.90 -14.84 -11.99
CA ALA A 103 7.06 -15.13 -12.84
C ALA A 103 7.68 -13.82 -13.38
N PRO A 104 8.99 -13.59 -13.23
CA PRO A 104 9.63 -12.39 -13.75
C PRO A 104 9.58 -12.27 -15.29
N SER A 105 9.48 -13.41 -15.98
CA SER A 105 9.44 -13.47 -17.45
C SER A 105 8.07 -13.12 -18.04
N ASP A 106 6.99 -13.34 -17.29
CA ASP A 106 5.63 -13.07 -17.73
C ASP A 106 4.72 -12.88 -16.51
N PRO A 107 4.27 -11.63 -16.22
CA PRO A 107 3.38 -11.34 -15.10
C PRO A 107 2.03 -12.07 -15.13
N ASN A 108 1.63 -12.68 -16.25
CA ASN A 108 0.43 -13.51 -16.30
C ASN A 108 0.64 -14.87 -15.64
N VAL A 109 1.90 -15.32 -15.50
CA VAL A 109 2.23 -16.59 -14.89
C VAL A 109 2.42 -16.42 -13.39
N ILE A 110 1.57 -17.08 -12.61
CA ILE A 110 1.58 -17.01 -11.15
C ILE A 110 1.57 -18.42 -10.58
N TYR A 111 2.35 -18.64 -9.53
CA TYR A 111 2.37 -19.86 -8.75
C TYR A 111 1.93 -19.57 -7.32
N VAL A 112 1.10 -20.46 -6.77
CA VAL A 112 0.73 -20.42 -5.34
C VAL A 112 0.89 -21.79 -4.73
N GLY A 113 1.54 -21.85 -3.57
CA GLY A 113 1.59 -23.04 -2.74
C GLY A 113 0.52 -22.96 -1.67
N THR A 114 -0.31 -23.99 -1.58
CA THR A 114 -1.48 -24.02 -0.69
C THR A 114 -1.09 -24.55 0.69
N GLY A 115 -1.96 -24.33 1.67
CA GLY A 115 -1.70 -24.56 3.10
C GLY A 115 -1.17 -23.31 3.82
N GLU A 116 -0.81 -23.47 5.09
CA GLU A 116 -0.23 -22.38 5.89
C GLU A 116 0.87 -22.91 6.82
N ALA A 117 1.86 -22.07 7.14
CA ALA A 117 2.98 -22.44 8.02
C ALA A 117 2.84 -21.92 9.46
N CYS A 118 1.86 -21.04 9.73
CA CYS A 118 1.75 -20.33 11.00
C CYS A 118 0.76 -21.03 11.96
N ILE A 119 1.26 -22.00 12.72
CA ILE A 119 0.47 -22.72 13.73
C ILE A 119 0.03 -21.76 14.85
N ARG A 120 -1.27 -21.42 14.91
CA ARG A 120 -1.85 -20.62 16.00
C ARG A 120 -3.25 -21.12 16.38
N GLY A 121 -3.31 -22.23 17.12
CA GLY A 121 -4.56 -22.82 17.62
C GLY A 121 -5.43 -23.50 16.55
N ASN A 122 -5.33 -23.07 15.30
CA ASN A 122 -5.83 -23.77 14.11
C ASN A 122 -4.80 -23.68 12.97
N ILE A 123 -4.87 -24.65 12.07
CA ILE A 123 -4.12 -24.72 10.82
C ILE A 123 -5.05 -25.27 9.74
N SER A 124 -4.99 -24.71 8.53
CA SER A 124 -5.68 -25.23 7.36
C SER A 124 -4.69 -25.90 6.40
N PHE A 125 -5.10 -27.07 5.89
CA PHE A 125 -4.27 -27.92 5.05
C PHE A 125 -4.04 -27.32 3.65
N GLY A 126 -3.00 -27.80 2.98
CA GLY A 126 -2.75 -27.60 1.56
C GLY A 126 -2.99 -28.87 0.76
N ASP A 127 -3.07 -28.71 -0.55
CA ASP A 127 -3.26 -29.73 -1.60
C ASP A 127 -2.30 -29.53 -2.79
N GLY A 128 -1.18 -28.84 -2.55
CA GLY A 128 -0.05 -28.72 -3.48
C GLY A 128 0.11 -27.32 -4.09
N VAL A 129 0.65 -27.29 -5.31
CA VAL A 129 0.91 -26.03 -6.02
C VAL A 129 -0.12 -25.82 -7.11
N TYR A 130 -0.58 -24.57 -7.25
CA TYR A 130 -1.43 -24.14 -8.35
C TYR A 130 -0.68 -23.15 -9.24
N LYS A 131 -0.93 -23.25 -10.53
CA LYS A 131 -0.40 -22.36 -11.56
C LYS A 131 -1.54 -21.64 -12.27
N SER A 132 -1.38 -20.34 -12.45
CA SER A 132 -2.17 -19.53 -13.39
C SER A 132 -1.28 -19.08 -14.54
N VAL A 133 -1.87 -18.91 -15.73
CA VAL A 133 -1.23 -18.32 -16.93
C VAL A 133 -2.02 -17.12 -17.45
N ASP A 134 -2.97 -16.63 -16.66
CA ASP A 134 -3.89 -15.53 -17.01
C ASP A 134 -4.04 -14.52 -15.86
N ALA A 135 -2.94 -14.32 -15.14
CA ALA A 135 -2.81 -13.37 -14.03
C ALA A 135 -3.76 -13.64 -12.85
N GLY A 136 -4.08 -14.92 -12.62
CA GLY A 136 -4.87 -15.44 -11.51
C GLY A 136 -6.37 -15.63 -11.82
N LYS A 137 -6.82 -15.45 -13.07
CA LYS A 137 -8.25 -15.61 -13.42
C LYS A 137 -8.69 -17.07 -13.40
N THR A 138 -7.78 -17.96 -13.80
CA THR A 138 -7.95 -19.41 -13.71
C THR A 138 -6.69 -20.05 -13.14
N TRP A 139 -6.88 -21.20 -12.49
CA TRP A 139 -5.82 -21.94 -11.86
C TRP A 139 -5.86 -23.40 -12.29
N LYS A 140 -4.68 -24.01 -12.32
CA LYS A 140 -4.50 -25.43 -12.52
C LYS A 140 -3.66 -25.97 -11.38
N ASN A 141 -4.17 -26.96 -10.65
CA ASN A 141 -3.37 -27.74 -9.71
C ASN A 141 -2.29 -28.51 -10.50
N ILE A 142 -1.03 -28.34 -10.13
CA ILE A 142 0.12 -29.00 -10.74
C ILE A 142 0.79 -30.04 -9.81
N GLY A 143 0.17 -30.32 -8.66
CA GLY A 143 0.62 -31.27 -7.65
C GLY A 143 1.70 -30.73 -6.72
N LEU A 144 2.02 -31.52 -5.69
CA LEU A 144 3.25 -31.52 -4.88
C LEU A 144 3.22 -32.71 -3.90
#